data_AF-A0A327IZH9-F1
#
_entry.id   AF-A0A327IZH9-F1
#
_cell.length_a   1.000
_cell.length_b   1.000
_cell.length_c   1.000
_cell.angle_alpha   90.00
_cell.angle_beta   90.00
_cell.angle_gamma   90.00
#
_symmetry.space_group_name_H-M   'P 1'
#
loop_
_entity.id
_entity.type
_entity.pdbx_description
1 polymer ?
#
loop_
_entity_poly.entity_id
_entity_poly.type
_entity_poly.pdbx_seq_one_letter_code
_entity_poly.pdbx_strand_id
1 'polypeptide(L)'
;MNIQPITSVKTPVFTGKVITNKTYITKPMKSDSFESSKENFDLDKSMKILSDVRLENGKKKFERNQLIKIENSLKGEPKKWDSVSKLANNPNIKGDFVYLMASKPLEHLNTLTQIAEIKDEKGSHKYSGKEMMQFTDKLMPEDLKTSLPLTKTKLSVKNIVLLAQTSNIPNLDKVSEKILEMEKVAGKDLKEVSFARNRYEKDAYDLTAKLQGDNEKKVVLNKDLKREALEDTTSFTNKNGKKYFVKKSTDFRNNTVSKVTLREDKEVGRPVFENEVRIVKDKNNKVKYYEYTSHSQVNGVYDIVRKTPEGKQKVLSSGKIDKKTGIVSIQKDMTSPEGVRTQYLYENDPQGNRIVDYKITDKNGKVLLNKSQTFEEINENKFISSKNDDKYEINVNENEISVQSLQDKNKKAKFTAKDNFIGDKKQLLSTLKQFPGEELIKLGETVDFLESINDPLDSYYNGSCRSISSGSDEFLFLHELGHARDYRDVDDDLKNIEESMKKSLTMDKDVNKAFEEEKQAFFKAYPDTQREHMDYFMNTLNHYGGETGGLSETIAESNAILSEGKSYEPLAIRSQYLQQNFPRTIAVLETKLSK
;
A
#
# COMPACT_ATOMS: atom_id res chain seq x y z
N MET A 1 4.91 -2.16 -16.72
CA MET A 1 4.98 -2.10 -15.24
C MET A 1 3.59 -1.66 -14.83
N ASN A 2 2.76 -2.54 -14.27
CA ASN A 2 1.32 -2.24 -14.09
C ASN A 2 1.14 -1.08 -13.12
N ILE A 3 0.57 0.03 -13.61
CA ILE A 3 0.15 1.17 -12.80
C ILE A 3 -0.89 0.67 -11.81
N GLN A 4 -0.58 0.68 -10.52
CA GLN A 4 -1.48 0.25 -9.46
C GLN A 4 -2.24 1.47 -8.90
N PRO A 5 -3.52 1.73 -9.25
CA PRO A 5 -4.38 2.53 -8.37
C PRO A 5 -4.64 1.86 -6.98
N ILE A 6 -5.66 2.31 -6.27
CA ILE A 6 -5.76 2.38 -4.80
C ILE A 6 -6.14 1.13 -3.95
N THR A 7 -6.58 -0.05 -4.43
CA THR A 7 -7.20 -1.02 -3.47
C THR A 7 -6.87 -2.51 -3.59
N SER A 8 -5.68 -2.90 -4.05
CA SER A 8 -5.30 -4.33 -4.04
C SER A 8 -3.93 -4.52 -3.44
N VAL A 9 -3.87 -4.68 -2.11
CA VAL A 9 -2.65 -5.07 -1.44
C VAL A 9 -2.96 -6.15 -0.42
N LYS A 10 -2.38 -7.34 -0.62
CA LYS A 10 -2.34 -8.41 0.38
C LYS A 10 -1.95 -7.82 1.73
N THR A 11 -2.71 -8.14 2.78
CA THR A 11 -2.41 -7.72 4.16
C THR A 11 -0.93 -7.99 4.45
N PRO A 12 -0.12 -6.97 4.77
CA PRO A 12 1.27 -7.18 5.11
C PRO A 12 1.36 -8.08 6.34
N VAL A 13 2.05 -9.18 6.15
CA VAL A 13 2.21 -10.26 7.10
C VAL A 13 3.41 -9.90 7.97
N PHE A 14 3.25 -9.92 9.29
CA PHE A 14 4.39 -10.00 10.23
C PHE A 14 5.49 -10.88 9.64
N THR A 15 6.71 -10.36 9.49
CA THR A 15 7.82 -11.15 8.95
C THR A 15 8.38 -12.03 10.05
N GLY A 16 7.92 -13.27 10.10
CA GLY A 16 8.50 -14.28 10.99
C GLY A 16 9.94 -14.58 10.56
N LYS A 17 10.84 -14.84 11.53
CA LYS A 17 12.13 -15.45 11.21
C LYS A 17 11.86 -16.81 10.57
N VAL A 18 12.31 -17.03 9.33
CA VAL A 18 12.43 -18.39 8.82
C VAL A 18 13.49 -19.07 9.67
N ILE A 19 13.07 -19.99 10.54
CA ILE A 19 14.01 -20.84 11.27
C ILE A 19 14.54 -21.87 10.27
N THR A 20 15.54 -21.50 9.48
CA THR A 20 16.38 -22.47 8.78
C THR A 20 17.31 -23.10 9.81
N ASN A 21 17.02 -24.34 10.21
CA ASN A 21 17.93 -25.26 10.88
C ASN A 21 18.82 -24.68 11.99
N LYS A 22 18.24 -24.01 12.99
CA LYS A 22 18.90 -24.01 14.31
C LYS A 22 18.54 -25.31 14.99
N THR A 23 19.47 -26.26 14.95
CA THR A 23 19.54 -27.36 15.91
C THR A 23 19.21 -26.79 17.28
N TYR A 24 18.28 -27.41 18.01
CA TYR A 24 18.03 -27.09 19.41
C TYR A 24 19.39 -27.16 20.13
N ILE A 25 20.06 -26.03 20.34
CA ILE A 25 21.27 -26.00 21.15
C ILE A 25 20.74 -26.17 22.57
N THR A 26 20.69 -27.42 23.00
CA THR A 26 20.59 -27.78 24.41
C THR A 26 21.73 -27.06 25.11
N LYS A 27 21.42 -26.02 25.89
CA LYS A 27 22.36 -25.57 26.92
C LYS A 27 22.70 -26.82 27.76
N PRO A 28 23.98 -27.07 28.09
CA PRO A 28 24.33 -28.18 28.95
C PRO A 28 23.50 -28.08 30.23
N MET A 29 22.74 -29.13 30.52
CA MET A 29 21.97 -29.25 31.74
C MET A 29 22.93 -29.06 32.92
N LYS A 30 22.59 -28.17 33.85
CA LYS A 30 23.09 -28.31 35.22
C LYS A 30 22.58 -29.67 35.70
N SER A 31 23.50 -30.50 36.21
CA SER A 31 23.16 -31.73 36.90
C SER A 31 22.42 -31.37 38.18
N ASP A 32 21.09 -31.28 38.12
CA ASP A 32 20.29 -31.26 39.34
C ASP A 32 20.17 -32.67 39.89
N SER A 33 20.57 -32.80 41.14
CA SER A 33 20.39 -33.96 42.00
C SER A 33 18.90 -34.30 42.09
N PHE A 34 18.54 -35.48 41.60
CA PHE A 34 17.19 -36.01 41.67
C PHE A 34 16.72 -36.22 43.12
N GLU A 35 15.65 -35.54 43.51
CA GLU A 35 14.65 -36.17 44.39
C GLU A 35 13.62 -36.87 43.51
N SER A 36 13.60 -38.21 43.59
CA SER A 36 12.61 -39.05 42.93
C SER A 36 11.27 -38.97 43.68
N SER A 37 10.26 -38.33 43.08
CA SER A 37 8.89 -38.45 43.57
C SER A 37 8.39 -39.87 43.29
N LYS A 38 8.10 -40.62 44.35
CA LYS A 38 7.51 -41.97 44.33
C LYS A 38 6.03 -41.92 43.90
N GLU A 39 5.79 -41.84 42.60
CA GLU A 39 4.65 -42.51 41.96
C GLU A 39 5.24 -43.38 40.84
N ASN A 40 5.09 -44.70 40.93
CA ASN A 40 5.65 -45.61 39.95
C ASN A 40 4.89 -45.47 38.63
N PHE A 41 5.45 -44.69 37.69
CA PHE A 41 4.97 -44.64 36.31
C PHE A 41 5.09 -46.02 35.66
N ASP A 42 3.96 -46.63 35.32
CA ASP A 42 3.87 -47.92 34.63
C ASP A 42 3.84 -47.71 33.11
N LEU A 43 5.00 -47.87 32.48
CA LEU A 43 5.17 -47.67 31.05
C LEU A 43 4.39 -48.70 30.22
N ASP A 44 4.38 -49.97 30.61
CA ASP A 44 3.73 -51.04 29.83
C ASP A 44 2.21 -50.84 29.80
N LYS A 45 1.63 -50.48 30.96
CA LYS A 45 0.22 -50.10 31.06
C LYS A 45 -0.09 -48.87 30.21
N SER A 46 0.79 -47.87 30.24
CA SER A 46 0.64 -46.64 29.45
C SER A 46 0.67 -46.91 27.93
N MET A 47 1.60 -47.75 27.47
CA MET A 47 1.68 -48.14 26.05
C MET A 47 0.48 -48.99 25.61
N LYS A 48 -0.05 -49.85 26.49
CA LYS A 48 -1.28 -50.59 26.23
C LYS A 48 -2.46 -49.63 26.02
N ILE A 49 -2.64 -48.65 26.91
CA ILE A 49 -3.67 -47.61 26.78
C ILE A 49 -3.56 -46.91 25.42
N LEU A 50 -2.37 -46.45 25.02
CA LEU A 50 -2.16 -45.80 23.73
C LEU A 50 -2.49 -46.71 22.55
N SER A 51 -2.10 -47.99 22.62
CA SER A 51 -2.36 -48.98 21.56
C SER A 51 -3.86 -49.26 21.36
N ASP A 52 -4.68 -48.97 22.38
CA ASP A 52 -6.13 -49.17 22.39
C ASP A 52 -6.93 -47.93 21.94
N VAL A 53 -6.29 -46.76 21.80
CA VAL A 53 -6.95 -45.58 21.26
C VAL A 53 -7.35 -45.80 19.80
N ARG A 54 -8.57 -45.41 19.45
CA ARG A 54 -9.15 -45.51 18.11
C ARG A 54 -9.51 -44.13 17.56
N LEU A 55 -9.47 -44.00 16.23
CA LEU A 55 -10.08 -42.87 15.51
C LEU A 55 -11.60 -43.06 15.47
N GLU A 56 -12.34 -42.01 15.10
CA GLU A 56 -13.81 -42.06 14.96
C GLU A 56 -14.28 -43.16 13.98
N ASN A 57 -13.47 -43.49 12.99
CA ASN A 57 -13.76 -44.58 12.05
C ASN A 57 -13.40 -45.99 12.57
N GLY A 58 -13.12 -46.13 13.87
CA GLY A 58 -12.80 -47.41 14.53
C GLY A 58 -11.40 -47.96 14.26
N LYS A 59 -10.59 -47.32 13.40
CA LYS A 59 -9.21 -47.75 13.14
C LYS A 59 -8.29 -47.41 14.31
N LYS A 60 -7.22 -48.19 14.49
CA LYS A 60 -6.14 -47.86 15.44
C LYS A 60 -5.59 -46.48 15.14
N LYS A 61 -5.47 -45.64 16.17
CA LYS A 61 -4.95 -44.28 16.03
C LYS A 61 -3.45 -44.24 15.79
N PHE A 62 -2.74 -45.22 16.36
CA PHE A 62 -1.28 -45.30 16.30
C PHE A 62 -0.81 -46.50 15.51
N GLU A 63 0.19 -46.27 14.67
CA GLU A 63 0.99 -47.32 14.07
C GLU A 63 2.09 -47.79 15.03
N ARG A 64 2.61 -49.01 14.81
CA ARG A 64 3.61 -49.62 15.71
C ARG A 64 4.88 -48.77 15.84
N ASN A 65 5.36 -48.19 14.74
CA ASN A 65 6.53 -47.30 14.71
C ASN A 65 6.31 -46.01 15.54
N GLN A 66 5.09 -45.48 15.58
CA GLN A 66 4.74 -44.29 16.36
C GLN A 66 4.72 -44.61 17.85
N LEU A 67 4.14 -45.76 18.23
CA LEU A 67 4.14 -46.25 19.61
C LEU A 67 5.57 -46.43 20.14
N ILE A 68 6.48 -47.03 19.35
CA ILE A 68 7.89 -47.20 19.74
C ILE A 68 8.57 -45.85 20.02
N LYS A 69 8.29 -44.82 19.20
CA LYS A 69 8.85 -43.48 19.40
C LYS A 69 8.33 -42.83 20.68
N ILE A 70 7.03 -42.98 20.97
CA ILE A 70 6.41 -42.47 22.20
C ILE A 70 6.99 -43.19 23.41
N GLU A 71 7.09 -44.52 23.35
CA GLU A 71 7.67 -45.36 24.41
C GLU A 71 9.10 -44.90 24.77
N ASN A 72 9.95 -44.67 23.77
CA ASN A 72 11.31 -44.18 23.99
C ASN A 72 11.33 -42.79 24.67
N SER A 73 10.40 -41.90 24.30
CA SER A 73 10.29 -40.59 24.96
C SER A 73 9.83 -40.71 26.41
N LEU A 74 8.89 -41.61 26.71
CA LEU A 74 8.36 -41.81 28.06
C LEU A 74 9.34 -42.56 28.98
N LYS A 75 10.16 -43.47 28.42
CA LYS A 75 11.29 -44.09 29.13
C LYS A 75 12.29 -43.04 29.62
N GLY A 76 12.63 -42.08 28.77
CA GLY A 76 13.58 -41.01 29.11
C GLY A 76 12.98 -39.95 30.03
N GLU A 77 11.68 -39.67 29.93
CA GLU A 77 11.02 -38.63 30.71
C GLU A 77 9.55 -39.00 31.05
N PRO A 78 9.32 -39.83 32.09
CA PRO A 78 8.01 -40.32 32.51
C PRO A 78 6.95 -39.23 32.73
N LYS A 79 7.37 -38.05 33.19
CA LYS A 79 6.51 -36.89 33.46
C LYS A 79 5.74 -36.38 32.23
N LYS A 80 6.10 -36.81 31.02
CA LYS A 80 5.39 -36.48 29.77
C LYS A 80 4.07 -37.24 29.61
N TRP A 81 3.83 -38.31 30.37
CA TRP A 81 2.69 -39.20 30.17
C TRP A 81 1.35 -38.49 30.13
N ASP A 82 1.06 -37.62 31.10
CA ASP A 82 -0.23 -36.94 31.18
C ASP A 82 -0.53 -36.13 29.92
N SER A 83 0.46 -35.38 29.43
CA SER A 83 0.36 -34.60 28.20
C SER A 83 0.22 -35.47 26.96
N VAL A 84 1.00 -36.55 26.85
CA VAL A 84 0.89 -37.53 25.75
C VAL A 84 -0.48 -38.18 25.73
N SER A 85 -0.98 -38.62 26.89
CA SER A 85 -2.30 -39.25 27.04
C SER A 85 -3.44 -38.30 26.64
N LYS A 86 -3.39 -37.04 27.07
CA LYS A 86 -4.37 -36.01 26.68
C LYS A 86 -4.38 -35.76 25.17
N LEU A 87 -3.21 -35.58 24.55
CA LEU A 87 -3.08 -35.40 23.10
C LEU A 87 -3.56 -36.64 22.32
N ALA A 88 -3.23 -37.84 22.83
CA ALA A 88 -3.68 -39.10 22.25
C ALA A 88 -5.21 -39.24 22.27
N ASN A 89 -5.89 -38.74 23.30
CA ASN A 89 -7.35 -38.80 23.43
C ASN A 89 -8.08 -37.66 22.69
N ASN A 90 -7.38 -36.65 22.15
CA ASN A 90 -8.00 -35.61 21.34
C ASN A 90 -8.37 -36.15 19.93
N PRO A 91 -9.66 -36.20 19.55
CA PRO A 91 -10.10 -36.78 18.27
C PRO A 91 -9.58 -36.01 17.04
N ASN A 92 -9.28 -34.72 17.17
CA ASN A 92 -8.81 -33.87 16.05
C ASN A 92 -7.32 -34.03 15.74
N ILE A 93 -6.58 -34.77 16.56
CA ILE A 93 -5.15 -34.97 16.43
C ILE A 93 -4.90 -36.43 16.07
N LYS A 94 -4.25 -36.71 14.95
CA LYS A 94 -3.88 -38.08 14.54
C LYS A 94 -2.62 -38.57 15.24
N GLY A 95 -2.40 -39.89 15.29
CA GLY A 95 -1.27 -40.49 16.01
C GLY A 95 0.11 -40.08 15.49
N ASP A 96 0.22 -39.77 14.19
CA ASP A 96 1.41 -39.21 13.55
C ASP A 96 1.81 -37.84 14.13
N PHE A 97 0.84 -37.00 14.50
CA PHE A 97 1.12 -35.73 15.16
C PHE A 97 1.45 -35.89 16.64
N VAL A 98 0.80 -36.83 17.34
CA VAL A 98 1.03 -37.06 18.78
C VAL A 98 2.48 -37.46 19.06
N TYR A 99 3.09 -38.37 18.27
CA TYR A 99 4.48 -38.75 18.53
C TYR A 99 5.46 -37.60 18.26
N LEU A 100 5.18 -36.75 17.25
CA LEU A 100 6.00 -35.59 16.93
C LEU A 100 5.96 -34.57 18.08
N MET A 101 4.79 -34.33 18.68
CA MET A 101 4.67 -33.49 19.86
C MET A 101 5.35 -34.12 21.07
N ALA A 102 5.18 -35.44 21.29
CA ALA A 102 5.80 -36.15 22.42
C ALA A 102 7.34 -36.04 22.44
N SER A 103 7.97 -35.95 21.26
CA SER A 103 9.43 -35.76 21.16
C SER A 103 9.94 -34.38 21.61
N LYS A 104 9.06 -33.40 21.84
CA LYS A 104 9.45 -32.07 22.31
C LYS A 104 9.79 -32.09 23.81
N PRO A 105 10.54 -31.11 24.34
CA PRO A 105 10.76 -30.96 25.79
C PRO A 105 9.45 -30.87 26.57
N LEU A 106 9.43 -31.34 27.83
CA LEU A 106 8.23 -31.39 28.66
C LEU A 106 7.49 -30.04 28.77
N GLU A 107 8.19 -28.93 28.98
CA GLU A 107 7.57 -27.60 29.06
C GLU A 107 6.84 -27.22 27.76
N HIS A 108 7.46 -27.50 26.61
CA HIS A 108 6.86 -27.26 25.30
C HIS A 108 5.62 -28.15 25.13
N LEU A 109 5.74 -29.45 25.42
CA LEU A 109 4.65 -30.42 25.33
C LEU A 109 3.45 -30.07 26.23
N ASN A 110 3.71 -29.61 27.46
CA ASN A 110 2.66 -29.18 28.38
C ASN A 110 1.88 -27.98 27.82
N THR A 111 2.59 -27.04 27.19
CA THR A 111 1.96 -25.87 26.57
C THR A 111 1.14 -26.26 25.33
N LEU A 112 1.66 -27.15 24.48
CA LEU A 112 0.90 -27.71 23.34
C LEU A 112 -0.37 -28.43 23.80
N THR A 113 -0.31 -29.13 24.92
CA THR A 113 -1.46 -29.82 25.50
C THR A 113 -2.53 -28.82 25.96
N GLN A 114 -2.13 -27.73 26.63
CA GLN A 114 -3.06 -26.65 27.00
C GLN A 114 -3.77 -26.07 25.77
N ILE A 115 -3.04 -25.84 24.66
CA ILE A 115 -3.61 -25.33 23.41
C ILE A 115 -4.57 -26.36 22.78
N ALA A 116 -4.21 -27.64 22.78
CA ALA A 116 -5.04 -28.70 22.23
C ALA A 116 -6.35 -28.91 22.99
N GLU A 117 -6.38 -28.56 24.28
CA GLU A 117 -7.58 -28.64 25.13
C GLU A 117 -8.57 -27.49 24.89
N ILE A 118 -8.16 -26.41 24.20
CA ILE A 118 -9.03 -25.27 23.88
C ILE A 118 -10.20 -25.71 23.01
N LYS A 119 -11.40 -25.28 23.41
CA LYS A 119 -12.65 -25.56 22.70
C LYS A 119 -13.13 -24.35 21.89
N ASP A 120 -13.81 -24.63 20.79
CA ASP A 120 -14.55 -23.63 20.03
C ASP A 120 -15.91 -23.32 20.66
N GLU A 121 -16.68 -22.41 20.06
CA GLU A 121 -18.02 -22.03 20.52
C GLU A 121 -19.03 -23.19 20.54
N LYS A 122 -18.74 -24.29 19.83
CA LYS A 122 -19.58 -25.49 19.79
C LYS A 122 -19.15 -26.55 20.80
N GLY A 123 -18.10 -26.29 21.60
CA GLY A 123 -17.53 -27.24 22.56
C GLY A 123 -16.60 -28.29 21.94
N SER A 124 -16.32 -28.19 20.64
CA SER A 124 -15.38 -29.07 19.92
C SER A 124 -13.95 -28.58 20.08
N HIS A 125 -12.95 -29.45 19.92
CA HIS A 125 -11.55 -29.02 19.95
C HIS A 125 -11.28 -28.02 18.83
N LYS A 126 -10.75 -26.86 19.19
CA LYS A 126 -10.60 -25.74 18.26
C LYS A 126 -9.59 -26.00 17.15
N TYR A 127 -8.47 -26.62 17.48
CA TYR A 127 -7.35 -26.81 16.57
C TYR A 127 -7.29 -28.23 16.03
N SER A 128 -7.08 -28.35 14.71
CA SER A 128 -6.76 -29.61 14.06
C SER A 128 -5.32 -30.03 14.35
N GLY A 129 -5.00 -31.32 14.17
CA GLY A 129 -3.63 -31.80 14.29
C GLY A 129 -2.62 -31.06 13.37
N LYS A 130 -3.04 -30.68 12.15
CA LYS A 130 -2.20 -29.88 11.24
C LYS A 130 -1.90 -28.48 11.78
N GLU A 131 -2.88 -27.85 12.40
CA GLU A 131 -2.72 -26.55 13.06
C GLU A 131 -1.82 -26.66 14.29
N MET A 132 -2.01 -27.71 15.10
CA MET A 132 -1.14 -28.01 16.24
C MET A 132 0.33 -28.19 15.82
N MET A 133 0.58 -28.79 14.65
CA MET A 133 1.94 -28.89 14.12
C MET A 133 2.57 -27.54 13.78
N GLN A 134 1.79 -26.54 13.39
CA GLN A 134 2.34 -25.20 13.16
C GLN A 134 2.88 -24.57 14.44
N PHE A 135 2.19 -24.76 15.58
CA PHE A 135 2.72 -24.34 16.88
C PHE A 135 3.98 -25.14 17.24
N THR A 136 3.91 -26.46 17.11
CA THR A 136 4.97 -27.44 17.43
C THR A 136 6.28 -27.20 16.67
N ASP A 137 6.19 -26.84 15.40
CA ASP A 137 7.36 -26.75 14.51
C ASP A 137 7.90 -25.33 14.39
N LYS A 138 7.09 -24.30 14.64
CA LYS A 138 7.47 -22.91 14.40
C LYS A 138 7.77 -22.12 15.68
N LEU A 139 7.21 -22.50 16.83
CA LEU A 139 7.41 -21.74 18.06
C LEU A 139 8.40 -22.42 18.99
N MET A 140 9.32 -21.63 19.54
CA MET A 140 10.14 -22.05 20.67
C MET A 140 9.28 -22.09 21.95
N PRO A 141 9.71 -22.80 23.02
CA PRO A 141 8.90 -22.94 24.23
C PRO A 141 8.41 -21.61 24.82
N GLU A 142 9.26 -20.58 24.87
CA GLU A 142 8.91 -19.26 25.38
C GLU A 142 7.92 -18.51 24.46
N ASP A 143 8.15 -18.56 23.14
CA ASP A 143 7.24 -17.94 22.15
C ASP A 143 5.86 -18.64 22.17
N LEU A 144 5.85 -19.97 22.36
CA LEU A 144 4.62 -20.74 22.48
C LEU A 144 3.85 -20.34 23.74
N LYS A 145 4.54 -20.25 24.88
CA LYS A 145 3.95 -19.85 26.17
C LYS A 145 3.38 -18.44 26.13
N THR A 146 4.12 -17.49 25.56
CA THR A 146 3.66 -16.11 25.39
C THR A 146 2.48 -15.98 24.40
N SER A 147 2.33 -16.93 23.45
CA SER A 147 1.22 -16.94 22.51
C SER A 147 -0.11 -17.45 23.08
N LEU A 148 -0.11 -18.11 24.25
CA LEU A 148 -1.30 -18.70 24.87
C LEU A 148 -2.54 -17.79 24.91
N PRO A 149 -2.44 -16.50 25.26
CA PRO A 149 -3.60 -15.61 25.28
C PRO A 149 -4.27 -15.49 23.91
N LEU A 150 -3.48 -15.47 22.82
CA LEU A 150 -4.00 -15.36 21.45
C LEU A 150 -4.71 -16.63 21.00
N THR A 151 -4.33 -17.80 21.52
CA THR A 151 -4.97 -19.09 21.17
C THR A 151 -6.43 -19.19 21.61
N LYS A 152 -6.89 -18.26 22.47
CA LYS A 152 -8.30 -18.15 22.87
C LYS A 152 -9.13 -17.32 21.89
N THR A 153 -8.51 -16.58 20.98
CA THR A 153 -9.15 -15.69 19.99
C THR A 153 -9.40 -16.39 18.65
N LYS A 154 -10.26 -15.87 17.79
CA LYS A 154 -10.50 -16.34 16.41
C LYS A 154 -9.37 -16.01 15.42
N LEU A 155 -8.22 -15.50 15.88
CA LEU A 155 -7.05 -15.36 15.02
C LEU A 155 -6.65 -16.70 14.39
N SER A 156 -6.23 -16.65 13.13
CA SER A 156 -5.64 -17.80 12.47
C SER A 156 -4.31 -18.20 13.13
N VAL A 157 -4.02 -19.50 13.14
CA VAL A 157 -2.74 -20.03 13.67
C VAL A 157 -1.53 -19.35 13.03
N LYS A 158 -1.61 -19.05 11.73
CA LYS A 158 -0.57 -18.30 11.02
C LYS A 158 -0.34 -16.93 11.65
N ASN A 159 -1.40 -16.16 11.95
CA ASN A 159 -1.25 -14.84 12.56
C ASN A 159 -0.70 -14.93 13.99
N ILE A 160 -1.15 -15.92 14.79
CA ILE A 160 -0.64 -16.17 16.15
C ILE A 160 0.85 -16.48 16.13
N VAL A 161 1.28 -17.42 15.27
CA VAL A 161 2.69 -17.83 15.17
C VAL A 161 3.57 -16.64 14.80
N LEU A 162 3.13 -15.86 13.82
CA LEU A 162 3.92 -14.72 13.38
C LEU A 162 4.00 -13.62 14.43
N LEU A 163 2.91 -13.36 15.15
CA LEU A 163 2.90 -12.45 16.29
C LEU A 163 3.93 -12.90 17.32
N ALA A 164 3.86 -14.15 17.78
CA ALA A 164 4.77 -14.69 18.80
C ALA A 164 6.26 -14.61 18.41
N GLN A 165 6.58 -14.73 17.11
CA GLN A 165 7.95 -14.66 16.61
C GLN A 165 8.46 -13.24 16.34
N THR A 166 7.57 -12.25 16.30
CA THR A 166 7.93 -10.89 15.93
C THR A 166 8.49 -10.14 17.15
N SER A 167 9.70 -9.61 17.03
CA SER A 167 10.27 -8.74 18.06
C SER A 167 9.57 -7.38 18.10
N ASN A 168 9.59 -6.73 19.26
CA ASN A 168 9.02 -5.39 19.46
C ASN A 168 7.51 -5.33 19.11
N ILE A 169 6.78 -6.35 19.53
CA ILE A 169 5.31 -6.34 19.54
C ILE A 169 4.81 -5.87 20.92
N PRO A 170 3.57 -5.37 21.01
CA PRO A 170 2.95 -5.08 22.29
C PRO A 170 2.73 -6.37 23.07
N ASN A 171 2.52 -6.25 24.38
CA ASN A 171 2.22 -7.40 25.24
C ASN A 171 1.02 -8.19 24.69
N LEU A 172 1.19 -9.51 24.51
CA LEU A 172 0.22 -10.37 23.83
C LEU A 172 -1.08 -10.61 24.62
N ASP A 173 -1.08 -10.45 25.94
CA ASP A 173 -2.31 -10.46 26.73
C ASP A 173 -3.20 -9.28 26.34
N LYS A 174 -2.63 -8.07 26.31
CA LYS A 174 -3.36 -6.86 25.89
C LYS A 174 -3.80 -6.90 24.43
N VAL A 175 -2.98 -7.49 23.56
CA VAL A 175 -3.37 -7.72 22.14
C VAL A 175 -4.57 -8.66 22.08
N SER A 176 -4.55 -9.77 22.84
CA SER A 176 -5.66 -10.71 22.92
C SER A 176 -6.95 -10.04 23.43
N GLU A 177 -6.87 -9.19 24.46
CA GLU A 177 -8.01 -8.41 24.95
C GLU A 177 -8.64 -7.55 23.84
N LYS A 178 -7.81 -6.84 23.05
CA LYS A 178 -8.28 -6.01 21.94
C LYS A 178 -8.94 -6.82 20.84
N ILE A 179 -8.40 -8.00 20.54
CA ILE A 179 -8.98 -8.92 19.55
C ILE A 179 -10.34 -9.42 20.03
N LEU A 180 -10.47 -9.84 21.29
CA LEU A 180 -11.74 -10.30 21.86
C LEU A 180 -12.79 -9.17 21.89
N GLU A 181 -12.39 -7.93 22.17
CA GLU A 181 -13.26 -6.75 22.04
C GLU A 181 -13.80 -6.62 20.61
N MET A 182 -12.93 -6.74 19.59
CA MET A 182 -13.32 -6.67 18.18
C MET A 182 -14.24 -7.84 17.78
N GLU A 183 -13.94 -9.06 18.22
CA GLU A 183 -14.78 -10.23 17.96
C GLU A 183 -16.19 -10.06 18.51
N LYS A 184 -16.31 -9.47 19.70
CA LYS A 184 -17.61 -9.13 20.31
C LYS A 184 -18.35 -8.07 19.50
N VAL A 185 -17.66 -7.06 18.99
CA VAL A 185 -18.25 -6.00 18.14
C VAL A 185 -18.70 -6.56 16.79
N ALA A 186 -17.91 -7.46 16.19
CA ALA A 186 -18.22 -8.10 14.91
C ALA A 186 -19.35 -9.13 15.02
N GLY A 187 -19.48 -9.78 16.19
CA GLY A 187 -20.56 -10.71 16.48
C GLY A 187 -20.58 -11.92 15.54
N LYS A 188 -21.78 -12.35 15.15
CA LYS A 188 -21.99 -13.56 14.32
C LYS A 188 -21.56 -13.38 12.86
N ASP A 189 -21.39 -12.15 12.40
CA ASP A 189 -21.02 -11.85 11.02
C ASP A 189 -19.51 -11.95 10.79
N LEU A 190 -18.72 -12.12 11.85
CA LEU A 190 -17.27 -12.25 11.76
C LEU A 190 -16.86 -13.48 10.95
N LYS A 191 -16.14 -13.26 9.86
CA LYS A 191 -15.49 -14.32 9.07
C LYS A 191 -14.02 -14.48 9.44
N GLU A 192 -13.30 -13.39 9.57
CA GLU A 192 -11.87 -13.38 9.82
C GLU A 192 -11.50 -12.18 10.69
N VAL A 193 -10.63 -12.39 11.68
CA VAL A 193 -9.97 -11.32 12.42
C VAL A 193 -8.47 -11.41 12.21
N SER A 194 -7.82 -10.25 12.08
CA SER A 194 -6.38 -10.16 11.92
C SER A 194 -5.83 -8.98 12.71
N PHE A 195 -4.66 -9.18 13.31
CA PHE A 195 -3.84 -8.10 13.86
C PHE A 195 -2.56 -8.03 13.04
N ALA A 196 -2.13 -6.83 12.66
CA ALA A 196 -0.91 -6.62 11.86
C ALA A 196 -0.27 -5.27 12.20
N ARG A 197 1.00 -5.07 11.81
CA ARG A 197 1.58 -3.71 11.82
C ARG A 197 0.87 -2.84 10.79
N ASN A 198 0.67 -1.58 11.13
CA ASN A 198 0.15 -0.59 10.20
C ASN A 198 1.16 -0.38 9.05
N ARG A 199 0.64 -0.12 7.84
CA ARG A 199 1.46 0.00 6.62
C ARG A 199 2.14 1.35 6.43
N TYR A 200 1.70 2.37 7.18
CA TYR A 200 2.22 3.74 7.10
C TYR A 200 3.05 4.10 8.33
N GLU A 201 2.66 3.57 9.50
CA GLU A 201 3.28 3.87 10.78
C GLU A 201 3.89 2.63 11.43
N LYS A 202 5.23 2.61 11.55
CA LYS A 202 6.01 1.46 12.03
C LYS A 202 5.59 0.94 13.42
N ASP A 203 5.19 1.85 14.30
CA ASP A 203 4.83 1.56 15.70
C ASP A 203 3.30 1.54 15.93
N ALA A 204 2.50 1.56 14.86
CA ALA A 204 1.06 1.39 14.91
C ALA A 204 0.64 0.00 14.41
N TYR A 205 -0.59 -0.38 14.74
CA TYR A 205 -1.15 -1.69 14.45
C TYR A 205 -2.58 -1.57 13.94
N ASP A 206 -2.91 -2.43 12.98
CA ASP A 206 -4.25 -2.57 12.44
C ASP A 206 -4.90 -3.83 13.04
N LEU A 207 -6.04 -3.63 13.69
CA LEU A 207 -6.95 -4.71 14.08
C LEU A 207 -8.15 -4.69 13.14
N THR A 208 -8.24 -5.70 12.28
CA THR A 208 -9.25 -5.79 11.23
C THR A 208 -10.15 -6.99 11.45
N ALA A 209 -11.47 -6.78 11.31
CA ALA A 209 -12.49 -7.81 11.26
C ALA A 209 -13.19 -7.76 9.90
N LYS A 210 -13.02 -8.83 9.12
CA LYS A 210 -13.79 -9.05 7.90
C LYS A 210 -15.11 -9.71 8.25
N LEU A 211 -16.20 -9.12 7.79
CA LEU A 211 -17.56 -9.56 8.07
C LEU A 211 -18.14 -10.31 6.86
N GLN A 212 -19.40 -10.74 6.97
CA GLN A 212 -20.14 -11.26 5.81
C GLN A 212 -20.24 -10.21 4.69
N GLY A 213 -20.30 -10.69 3.44
CA GLY A 213 -20.18 -9.84 2.25
C GLY A 213 -18.77 -9.23 2.11
N ASP A 214 -18.71 -7.97 1.67
CA ASP A 214 -17.49 -7.17 1.57
C ASP A 214 -17.35 -6.16 2.72
N ASN A 215 -18.07 -6.37 3.82
CA ASN A 215 -18.05 -5.46 4.95
C ASN A 215 -16.81 -5.69 5.81
N GLU A 216 -16.25 -4.61 6.34
CA GLU A 216 -15.04 -4.66 7.17
C GLU A 216 -15.12 -3.63 8.30
N LYS A 217 -14.58 -3.99 9.46
CA LYS A 217 -14.30 -3.06 10.56
C LYS A 217 -12.80 -3.06 10.83
N LYS A 218 -12.20 -1.88 10.94
CA LYS A 218 -10.78 -1.71 11.24
C LYS A 218 -10.61 -0.71 12.37
N VAL A 219 -9.70 -1.03 13.29
CA VAL A 219 -9.27 -0.15 14.37
C VAL A 219 -7.77 0.06 14.19
N VAL A 220 -7.36 1.32 14.09
CA VAL A 220 -5.93 1.69 14.12
C VAL A 220 -5.54 1.94 15.57
N LEU A 221 -4.50 1.25 16.02
CA LEU A 221 -4.00 1.26 17.38
C LEU A 221 -2.54 1.76 17.39
N ASN A 222 -2.17 2.60 18.34
CA ASN A 222 -0.76 2.98 18.52
C ASN A 222 0.04 1.93 19.29
N LYS A 223 1.32 2.22 19.55
CA LYS A 223 2.23 1.34 20.30
C LYS A 223 1.74 0.92 21.68
N ASP A 224 0.91 1.74 22.32
CA ASP A 224 0.32 1.48 23.64
C ASP A 224 -1.06 0.81 23.54
N LEU A 225 -1.45 0.37 22.33
CA LEU A 225 -2.76 -0.19 21.99
C LEU A 225 -3.93 0.76 22.26
N LYS A 226 -3.68 2.08 22.22
CA LYS A 226 -4.74 3.10 22.26
C LYS A 226 -5.27 3.32 20.85
N ARG A 227 -6.58 3.47 20.76
CA ARG A 227 -7.30 3.72 19.51
C ARG A 227 -6.98 5.11 18.95
N GLU A 228 -6.49 5.14 17.73
CA GLU A 228 -6.20 6.37 16.98
C GLU A 228 -7.22 6.63 15.87
N ALA A 229 -7.76 5.58 15.26
CA ALA A 229 -8.84 5.67 14.29
C ALA A 229 -9.79 4.46 14.32
N LEU A 230 -11.02 4.66 13.84
CA LEU A 230 -11.99 3.62 13.50
C LEU A 230 -12.39 3.76 12.04
N GLU A 231 -12.45 2.65 11.33
CA GLU A 231 -12.85 2.60 9.93
C GLU A 231 -13.88 1.49 9.72
N ASP A 232 -15.01 1.84 9.12
CA ASP A 232 -16.10 0.92 8.79
C ASP A 232 -16.32 0.94 7.26
N THR A 233 -16.11 -0.20 6.61
CA THR A 233 -16.39 -0.38 5.18
C THR A 233 -17.69 -1.15 5.01
N THR A 234 -18.57 -0.64 4.16
CA THR A 234 -19.82 -1.31 3.75
C THR A 234 -19.93 -1.34 2.23
N SER A 235 -20.47 -2.40 1.66
CA SER A 235 -20.78 -2.45 0.22
C SER A 235 -22.29 -2.47 -0.05
N PHE A 236 -22.71 -1.90 -1.18
CA PHE A 236 -24.08 -2.00 -1.66
C PHE A 236 -24.12 -1.96 -3.20
N THR A 237 -25.18 -2.51 -3.79
CA THR A 237 -25.44 -2.42 -5.23
C THR A 237 -26.62 -1.51 -5.46
N ASN A 238 -26.48 -0.52 -6.35
CA ASN A 238 -27.57 0.39 -6.68
C ASN A 238 -28.61 -0.26 -7.60
N LYS A 239 -29.71 0.46 -7.89
CA LYS A 239 -30.78 -0.03 -8.78
C LYS A 239 -30.32 -0.37 -10.20
N ASN A 240 -29.20 0.21 -10.63
CA ASN A 240 -28.63 0.00 -11.97
C ASN A 240 -27.58 -1.12 -11.98
N GLY A 241 -27.47 -1.91 -10.91
CA GLY A 241 -26.50 -3.02 -10.81
C GLY A 241 -25.06 -2.59 -10.57
N LYS A 242 -24.78 -1.30 -10.33
CA LYS A 242 -23.43 -0.82 -10.01
C LYS A 242 -23.14 -1.00 -8.51
N LYS A 243 -21.99 -1.62 -8.20
CA LYS A 243 -21.53 -1.86 -6.84
C LYS A 243 -20.71 -0.67 -6.32
N TYR A 244 -20.95 -0.30 -5.06
CA TYR A 244 -20.28 0.78 -4.36
C TYR A 244 -19.75 0.29 -3.01
N PHE A 245 -18.68 0.93 -2.55
CA PHE A 245 -18.09 0.75 -1.24
C PHE A 245 -18.10 2.10 -0.51
N VAL A 246 -18.54 2.09 0.74
CA VAL A 246 -18.57 3.27 1.60
C VAL A 246 -17.68 3.01 2.80
N LYS A 247 -16.58 3.75 2.87
CA LYS A 247 -15.66 3.77 4.01
C LYS A 247 -15.99 4.96 4.89
N LYS A 248 -16.40 4.71 6.13
CA LYS A 248 -16.57 5.74 7.16
C LYS A 248 -15.39 5.68 8.10
N SER A 249 -14.72 6.80 8.32
CA SER A 249 -13.57 6.87 9.23
C SER A 249 -13.77 7.94 10.29
N THR A 250 -13.37 7.62 11.53
CA THR A 250 -13.26 8.56 12.64
C THR A 250 -11.80 8.60 13.08
N ASP A 251 -11.14 9.71 12.84
CA ASP A 251 -9.77 10.00 13.27
C ASP A 251 -9.81 10.75 14.61
N PHE A 252 -9.41 10.06 15.69
CA PHE A 252 -9.40 10.64 17.02
C PHE A 252 -8.21 11.58 17.24
N ARG A 253 -7.16 11.48 16.43
CA ARG A 253 -5.96 12.33 16.57
C ARG A 253 -6.24 13.75 16.10
N ASN A 254 -6.98 13.88 15.01
CA ASN A 254 -7.29 15.15 14.37
C ASN A 254 -8.76 15.57 14.52
N ASN A 255 -9.52 14.87 15.37
CA ASN A 255 -10.96 15.07 15.59
C ASN A 255 -11.75 15.25 14.28
N THR A 256 -11.55 14.32 13.35
CA THR A 256 -12.11 14.38 12.00
C THR A 256 -12.94 13.14 11.73
N VAL A 257 -14.09 13.33 11.08
CA VAL A 257 -14.91 12.23 10.56
C VAL A 257 -14.93 12.34 9.05
N SER A 258 -14.77 11.24 8.34
CA SER A 258 -14.85 11.20 6.89
C SER A 258 -15.76 10.07 6.39
N LYS A 259 -16.30 10.26 5.19
CA LYS A 259 -17.02 9.25 4.43
C LYS A 259 -16.50 9.30 3.00
N VAL A 260 -15.80 8.25 2.59
CA VAL A 260 -15.32 8.05 1.22
C VAL A 260 -16.23 7.04 0.54
N THR A 261 -16.68 7.38 -0.67
CA THR A 261 -17.44 6.50 -1.55
C THR A 261 -16.54 6.09 -2.70
N LEU A 262 -16.45 4.78 -2.93
CA LEU A 262 -15.76 4.18 -4.07
C LEU A 262 -16.78 3.44 -4.93
N ARG A 263 -16.56 3.41 -6.24
CA ARG A 263 -17.37 2.69 -7.22
C ARG A 263 -16.57 1.54 -7.78
N GLU A 264 -17.16 0.35 -7.86
CA GLU A 264 -16.54 -0.76 -8.59
C GLU A 264 -16.35 -0.38 -10.05
N ASP A 265 -15.12 -0.53 -10.54
CA ASP A 265 -14.79 -0.36 -11.94
C ASP A 265 -14.13 -1.63 -12.47
N LYS A 266 -14.80 -2.27 -13.44
CA LYS A 266 -14.35 -3.55 -13.98
C LYS A 266 -13.21 -3.39 -14.97
N GLU A 267 -13.17 -2.27 -15.69
CA GLU A 267 -12.11 -1.98 -16.66
C GLU A 267 -10.80 -1.73 -15.93
N VAL A 268 -10.86 -0.94 -14.84
CA VAL A 268 -9.70 -0.71 -13.97
C VAL A 268 -9.37 -1.95 -13.11
N GLY A 269 -10.30 -2.91 -13.00
CA GLY A 269 -10.16 -4.13 -12.20
C GLY A 269 -10.28 -3.91 -10.69
N ARG A 270 -10.80 -2.77 -10.24
CA ARG A 270 -10.90 -2.38 -8.81
C ARG A 270 -11.73 -1.12 -8.55
N PRO A 271 -12.12 -0.87 -7.29
CA PRO A 271 -12.82 0.36 -6.91
C PRO A 271 -12.05 1.65 -7.22
N VAL A 272 -12.74 2.60 -7.85
CA VAL A 272 -12.28 3.97 -8.12
C VAL A 272 -12.98 4.97 -7.22
N PHE A 273 -12.37 6.12 -6.99
CA PHE A 273 -12.93 7.16 -6.12
C PHE A 273 -14.16 7.82 -6.77
N GLU A 274 -15.22 8.02 -5.98
CA GLU A 274 -16.44 8.69 -6.44
C GLU A 274 -16.64 10.05 -5.75
N ASN A 275 -16.55 10.06 -4.41
CA ASN A 275 -16.67 11.28 -3.61
C ASN A 275 -16.16 11.08 -2.19
N GLU A 276 -15.92 12.20 -1.52
CA GLU A 276 -15.58 12.24 -0.10
C GLU A 276 -16.28 13.41 0.59
N VAL A 277 -16.71 13.17 1.83
CA VAL A 277 -17.14 14.22 2.77
C VAL A 277 -16.30 14.11 4.03
N ARG A 278 -15.68 15.21 4.45
CA ARG A 278 -14.95 15.32 5.72
C ARG A 278 -15.57 16.37 6.61
N ILE A 279 -15.61 16.08 7.91
CA ILE A 279 -16.07 16.99 8.96
C ILE A 279 -14.89 17.18 9.90
N VAL A 280 -14.30 18.38 9.88
CA VAL A 280 -13.14 18.71 10.71
C VAL A 280 -13.61 19.52 11.91
N LYS A 281 -13.31 19.04 13.11
CA LYS A 281 -13.70 19.68 14.37
C LYS A 281 -12.51 20.29 15.10
N ASP A 282 -12.77 21.20 16.02
CA ASP A 282 -11.77 21.72 16.94
C ASP A 282 -11.59 20.81 18.17
N LYS A 283 -10.73 21.22 19.10
CA LYS A 283 -10.47 20.48 20.34
C LYS A 283 -11.69 20.37 21.27
N ASN A 284 -12.71 21.21 21.07
CA ASN A 284 -13.95 21.27 21.85
C ASN A 284 -15.11 20.54 21.14
N ASN A 285 -14.83 19.74 20.11
CA ASN A 285 -15.81 19.04 19.27
C ASN A 285 -16.75 19.94 18.45
N LYS A 286 -16.47 21.24 18.33
CA LYS A 286 -17.23 22.13 17.45
C LYS A 286 -16.70 21.99 16.02
N VAL A 287 -17.61 21.94 15.04
CA VAL A 287 -17.24 21.86 13.62
C VAL A 287 -16.52 23.14 13.19
N LYS A 288 -15.32 23.01 12.61
CA LYS A 288 -14.58 24.12 11.98
C LYS A 288 -15.01 24.29 10.53
N TYR A 289 -15.07 23.19 9.79
CA TYR A 289 -15.55 23.17 8.41
C TYR A 289 -15.93 21.76 7.96
N TYR A 290 -16.72 21.72 6.90
CA TYR A 290 -16.99 20.57 6.06
C TYR A 290 -16.13 20.67 4.80
N GLU A 291 -15.55 19.59 4.33
CA GLU A 291 -14.85 19.50 3.04
C GLU A 291 -15.58 18.49 2.16
N TYR A 292 -15.91 18.88 0.95
CA TYR A 292 -16.60 18.06 -0.03
C TYR A 292 -15.70 17.89 -1.24
N THR A 293 -15.48 16.64 -1.65
CA THR A 293 -14.73 16.28 -2.85
C THR A 293 -15.65 15.47 -3.77
N SER A 294 -15.78 15.88 -5.02
CA SER A 294 -16.56 15.19 -6.05
C SER A 294 -15.95 15.40 -7.42
N HIS A 295 -16.31 14.56 -8.39
CA HIS A 295 -15.95 14.77 -9.79
C HIS A 295 -16.37 16.16 -10.28
N SER A 296 -15.50 16.81 -11.06
CA SER A 296 -15.79 18.08 -11.72
C SER A 296 -16.41 17.87 -13.11
N GLN A 297 -16.63 18.95 -13.87
CA GLN A 297 -17.03 18.83 -15.29
C GLN A 297 -15.87 18.38 -16.19
N VAL A 298 -14.64 18.51 -15.72
CA VAL A 298 -13.42 18.12 -16.44
C VAL A 298 -12.98 16.76 -15.92
N ASN A 299 -12.96 15.76 -16.80
CA ASN A 299 -12.48 14.43 -16.46
C ASN A 299 -11.05 14.49 -15.92
N GLY A 300 -10.76 13.72 -14.87
CA GLY A 300 -9.45 13.77 -14.23
C GLY A 300 -9.25 14.89 -13.22
N VAL A 301 -10.29 15.67 -12.92
CA VAL A 301 -10.25 16.79 -11.97
C VAL A 301 -11.40 16.68 -10.99
N TYR A 302 -11.09 16.92 -9.70
CA TYR A 302 -12.06 16.95 -8.62
C TYR A 302 -12.39 18.38 -8.19
N ASP A 303 -13.67 18.64 -7.99
CA ASP A 303 -14.15 19.82 -7.29
C ASP A 303 -13.99 19.60 -5.78
N ILE A 304 -13.27 20.52 -5.11
CA ILE A 304 -13.05 20.48 -3.67
C ILE A 304 -13.51 21.79 -3.05
N VAL A 305 -14.47 21.72 -2.13
CA VAL A 305 -15.03 22.90 -1.46
C VAL A 305 -15.03 22.73 0.05
N ARG A 306 -14.47 23.70 0.77
CA ARG A 306 -14.62 23.84 2.21
C ARG A 306 -15.77 24.77 2.54
N LYS A 307 -16.65 24.38 3.48
CA LYS A 307 -17.76 25.20 3.97
C LYS A 307 -17.70 25.30 5.50
N THR A 308 -17.72 26.51 6.05
CA THR A 308 -17.86 26.69 7.51
C THR A 308 -19.31 26.46 7.95
N PRO A 309 -19.59 26.24 9.25
CA PRO A 309 -20.96 26.13 9.76
C PRO A 309 -21.83 27.35 9.44
N GLU A 310 -21.24 28.54 9.33
CA GLU A 310 -21.91 29.80 8.98
C GLU A 310 -22.14 29.95 7.46
N GLY A 311 -21.76 28.95 6.66
CA GLY A 311 -21.99 28.92 5.22
C GLY A 311 -20.92 29.57 4.35
N LYS A 312 -19.83 30.11 4.93
CA LYS A 312 -18.70 30.65 4.15
C LYS A 312 -18.02 29.53 3.37
N GLN A 313 -17.80 29.73 2.07
CA GLN A 313 -17.22 28.72 1.19
C GLN A 313 -15.83 29.14 0.70
N LYS A 314 -14.90 28.18 0.66
CA LYS A 314 -13.60 28.29 -0.01
C LYS A 314 -13.48 27.14 -1.01
N VAL A 315 -13.33 27.46 -2.29
CA VAL A 315 -13.01 26.48 -3.34
C VAL A 315 -11.51 26.23 -3.33
N LEU A 316 -11.11 24.96 -3.24
CA LEU A 316 -9.71 24.54 -3.24
C LEU A 316 -9.28 23.96 -4.58
N SER A 317 -10.21 23.37 -5.32
CA SER A 317 -10.00 22.82 -6.64
C SER A 317 -11.32 22.91 -7.41
N SER A 318 -11.27 23.28 -8.69
CA SER A 318 -12.42 23.19 -9.57
C SER A 318 -12.03 22.96 -11.02
N GLY A 319 -12.83 22.17 -11.74
CA GLY A 319 -12.72 21.97 -13.19
C GLY A 319 -14.02 22.32 -13.89
N LYS A 320 -13.99 23.23 -14.86
CA LYS A 320 -15.18 23.74 -15.56
C LYS A 320 -14.98 23.77 -17.07
N ILE A 321 -16.10 23.62 -17.80
CA ILE A 321 -16.16 23.83 -19.25
C ILE A 321 -17.14 24.97 -19.51
N ASP A 322 -16.67 26.05 -20.11
CA ASP A 322 -17.55 27.13 -20.54
C ASP A 322 -18.45 26.65 -21.70
N LYS A 323 -19.77 26.67 -21.49
CA LYS A 323 -20.72 26.14 -22.47
C LYS A 323 -20.81 26.95 -23.76
N LYS A 324 -20.37 28.22 -23.76
CA LYS A 324 -20.43 29.11 -24.92
C LYS A 324 -19.15 29.03 -25.74
N THR A 325 -18.00 29.06 -25.08
CA THR A 325 -16.69 29.10 -25.76
C THR A 325 -16.04 27.74 -25.90
N GLY A 326 -16.45 26.75 -25.10
CA GLY A 326 -15.80 25.44 -25.02
C GLY A 326 -14.49 25.44 -24.22
N ILE A 327 -14.09 26.58 -23.64
CA ILE A 327 -12.86 26.70 -22.86
C ILE A 327 -12.94 25.82 -21.62
N VAL A 328 -11.92 24.99 -21.44
CA VAL A 328 -11.68 24.20 -20.23
C VAL A 328 -10.85 25.03 -19.27
N SER A 329 -11.28 25.17 -18.01
CA SER A 329 -10.55 25.89 -16.96
C SER A 329 -10.44 25.05 -15.70
N ILE A 330 -9.23 24.92 -15.18
CA ILE A 330 -8.90 24.20 -13.95
C ILE A 330 -8.20 25.17 -13.02
N GLN A 331 -8.71 25.30 -11.79
CA GLN A 331 -8.16 26.21 -10.79
C GLN A 331 -7.98 25.48 -9.47
N LYS A 332 -6.80 25.62 -8.85
CA LYS A 332 -6.52 25.06 -7.52
C LYS A 332 -5.88 26.12 -6.62
N ASP A 333 -6.32 26.18 -5.37
CA ASP A 333 -5.76 27.00 -4.29
C ASP A 333 -5.78 26.20 -2.99
N MET A 334 -4.71 25.42 -2.82
CA MET A 334 -4.60 24.40 -1.79
C MET A 334 -3.51 24.75 -0.78
N THR A 335 -3.59 24.19 0.41
CA THR A 335 -2.57 24.37 1.44
C THR A 335 -2.30 23.05 2.11
N SER A 336 -1.03 22.64 2.14
CA SER A 336 -0.57 21.41 2.80
C SER A 336 -0.68 21.53 4.33
N PRO A 337 -0.59 20.42 5.08
CA PRO A 337 -0.56 20.45 6.54
C PRO A 337 0.55 21.34 7.14
N GLU A 338 1.63 21.54 6.41
CA GLU A 338 2.78 22.37 6.83
C GLU A 338 2.62 23.86 6.46
N GLY A 339 1.50 24.23 5.85
CA GLY A 339 1.20 25.62 5.47
C GLY A 339 1.78 26.05 4.13
N VAL A 340 2.29 25.11 3.31
CA VAL A 340 2.79 25.41 1.96
C VAL A 340 1.60 25.50 1.02
N ARG A 341 1.51 26.58 0.25
CA ARG A 341 0.36 26.89 -0.61
C ARG A 341 0.68 26.56 -2.06
N THR A 342 -0.25 25.86 -2.71
CA THR A 342 -0.25 25.56 -4.15
C THR A 342 -1.33 26.40 -4.81
N GLN A 343 -0.94 27.18 -5.82
CA GLN A 343 -1.85 27.87 -6.73
C GLN A 343 -1.61 27.35 -8.15
N TYR A 344 -2.68 26.91 -8.80
CA TYR A 344 -2.62 26.31 -10.13
C TYR A 344 -3.75 26.86 -11.01
N LEU A 345 -3.41 27.23 -12.24
CA LEU A 345 -4.34 27.60 -13.30
C LEU A 345 -3.96 26.81 -14.54
N TYR A 346 -4.94 26.17 -15.15
CA TYR A 346 -4.85 25.64 -16.51
C TYR A 346 -6.06 26.11 -17.30
N GLU A 347 -5.82 26.64 -18.48
CA GLU A 347 -6.87 26.95 -19.45
C GLU A 347 -6.51 26.35 -20.80
N ASN A 348 -7.50 25.79 -21.49
CA ASN A 348 -7.34 25.25 -22.84
C ASN A 348 -8.57 25.56 -23.67
N ASP A 349 -8.37 26.15 -24.84
CA ASP A 349 -9.43 26.42 -25.79
C ASP A 349 -9.69 25.22 -26.73
N PRO A 350 -10.78 25.22 -27.52
CA PRO A 350 -11.06 24.14 -28.46
C PRO A 350 -10.04 23.99 -29.59
N GLN A 351 -9.18 24.98 -29.82
CA GLN A 351 -8.09 24.92 -30.79
C GLN A 351 -6.84 24.26 -30.20
N GLY A 352 -6.78 24.01 -28.89
CA GLY A 352 -5.62 23.45 -28.21
C GLY A 352 -4.64 24.51 -27.70
N ASN A 353 -4.98 25.80 -27.79
CA ASN A 353 -4.18 26.84 -27.17
C ASN A 353 -4.38 26.76 -25.65
N ARG A 354 -3.29 26.61 -24.91
CA ARG A 354 -3.35 26.41 -23.46
C ARG A 354 -2.34 27.23 -22.70
N ILE A 355 -2.71 27.58 -21.48
CA ILE A 355 -1.90 28.31 -20.50
C ILE A 355 -1.86 27.49 -19.23
N VAL A 356 -0.67 27.38 -18.63
CA VAL A 356 -0.48 26.73 -17.34
C VAL A 356 0.33 27.64 -16.42
N ASP A 357 -0.29 28.09 -15.33
CA ASP A 357 0.42 28.81 -14.26
C ASP A 357 0.44 27.97 -13.00
N TYR A 358 1.64 27.69 -12.50
CA TYR A 358 1.86 26.90 -11.29
C TYR A 358 2.79 27.65 -10.34
N LYS A 359 2.22 28.07 -9.21
CA LYS A 359 2.94 28.77 -8.14
C LYS A 359 2.86 28.01 -6.82
N ILE A 360 4.01 27.86 -6.17
CA ILE A 360 4.12 27.29 -4.82
C ILE A 360 4.82 28.28 -3.92
N THR A 361 4.22 28.56 -2.75
CA THR A 361 4.80 29.43 -1.73
C THR A 361 4.87 28.72 -0.38
N ASP A 362 5.95 28.93 0.37
CA ASP A 362 6.04 28.46 1.75
C ASP A 362 5.04 29.18 2.67
N LYS A 363 4.99 28.76 3.93
CA LYS A 363 4.10 29.32 4.96
C LYS A 363 4.33 30.81 5.26
N ASN A 364 5.49 31.36 4.89
CA ASN A 364 5.85 32.77 5.07
C ASN A 364 5.65 33.58 3.79
N GLY A 365 5.17 32.96 2.70
CA GLY A 365 4.97 33.59 1.40
C GLY A 365 6.19 33.61 0.49
N LYS A 366 7.32 32.96 0.86
CA LYS A 366 8.47 32.82 -0.03
C LYS A 366 8.10 31.92 -1.21
N VAL A 367 8.36 32.38 -2.42
CA VAL A 367 8.15 31.61 -3.65
C VAL A 367 9.15 30.46 -3.73
N LEU A 368 8.64 29.24 -3.88
CA LEU A 368 9.41 28.00 -4.08
C LEU A 368 9.35 27.53 -5.54
N LEU A 369 8.22 27.76 -6.20
CA LEU A 369 7.99 27.51 -7.62
C LEU A 369 7.18 28.66 -8.20
N ASN A 370 7.56 29.14 -9.37
CA ASN A 370 6.76 30.04 -10.18
C ASN A 370 7.00 29.69 -11.65
N LYS A 371 6.08 28.90 -12.20
CA LYS A 371 6.14 28.37 -13.55
C LYS A 371 4.96 28.92 -14.34
N SER A 372 5.23 29.40 -15.54
CA SER A 372 4.21 29.75 -16.53
C SER A 372 4.54 29.08 -17.86
N GLN A 373 3.59 28.39 -18.46
CA GLN A 373 3.72 27.78 -19.77
C GLN A 373 2.60 28.24 -20.69
N THR A 374 2.92 28.35 -21.97
CA THR A 374 1.92 28.51 -23.03
C THR A 374 2.16 27.51 -24.13
N PHE A 375 1.10 27.14 -24.84
CA PHE A 375 1.15 26.33 -26.04
C PHE A 375 0.12 26.90 -27.01
N GLU A 376 0.57 27.19 -28.22
CA GLU A 376 -0.19 27.87 -29.26
C GLU A 376 -0.14 27.05 -30.55
N GLU A 377 -1.30 26.73 -31.11
CA GLU A 377 -1.42 26.14 -32.44
C GLU A 377 -1.35 27.25 -33.49
N ILE A 378 -0.25 27.27 -34.27
CA ILE A 378 -0.11 28.18 -35.41
C ILE A 378 -0.85 27.62 -36.62
N ASN A 379 -0.75 26.31 -36.82
CA ASN A 379 -1.56 25.51 -37.74
C ASN A 379 -1.42 24.02 -37.39
N GLU A 380 -2.12 23.16 -38.13
CA GLU A 380 -2.15 21.71 -37.90
C GLU A 380 -0.76 21.02 -37.82
N ASN A 381 0.29 21.62 -38.40
CA ASN A 381 1.64 21.08 -38.51
C ASN A 381 2.68 21.90 -37.74
N LYS A 382 2.30 23.02 -37.10
CA LYS A 382 3.24 23.93 -36.45
C LYS A 382 2.67 24.51 -35.15
N PHE A 383 3.46 24.40 -34.09
CA PHE A 383 3.10 24.85 -32.74
C PHE A 383 4.22 25.68 -32.13
N ILE A 384 3.85 26.61 -31.26
CA ILE A 384 4.79 27.35 -30.41
C ILE A 384 4.44 27.04 -28.97
N SER A 385 5.43 26.58 -28.20
CA SER A 385 5.28 26.45 -26.75
C SER A 385 6.29 27.32 -26.03
N SER A 386 5.92 27.86 -24.87
CA SER A 386 6.84 28.56 -23.99
C SER A 386 6.83 27.97 -22.60
N LYS A 387 7.98 28.05 -21.92
CA LYS A 387 8.11 27.80 -20.49
C LYS A 387 8.93 28.93 -19.90
N ASN A 388 8.28 29.78 -19.10
CA ASN A 388 8.82 31.05 -18.65
C ASN A 388 9.32 31.88 -19.87
N ASP A 389 10.60 32.23 -19.90
CA ASP A 389 11.20 33.03 -20.97
C ASP A 389 11.67 32.21 -22.18
N ASP A 390 11.71 30.87 -22.07
CA ASP A 390 12.14 29.96 -23.13
C ASP A 390 10.97 29.64 -24.08
N LYS A 391 11.27 29.56 -25.39
CA LYS A 391 10.29 29.30 -26.45
C LYS A 391 10.80 28.21 -27.38
N TYR A 392 9.87 27.40 -27.86
CA TYR A 392 10.16 26.25 -28.69
C TYR A 392 9.22 26.26 -29.87
N GLU A 393 9.77 25.97 -31.04
CA GLU A 393 8.99 25.71 -32.25
C GLU A 393 8.92 24.20 -32.47
N ILE A 394 7.70 23.70 -32.63
CA ILE A 394 7.41 22.29 -32.89
C ILE A 394 6.85 22.18 -34.29
N ASN A 395 7.41 21.28 -35.09
CA ASN A 395 6.97 20.99 -36.45
C ASN A 395 6.59 19.51 -36.55
N VAL A 396 5.40 19.24 -37.10
CA VAL A 396 4.81 17.90 -37.22
C VAL A 396 4.50 17.61 -38.69
N ASN A 397 4.74 16.38 -39.12
CA ASN A 397 4.24 15.84 -40.38
C ASN A 397 3.80 14.38 -40.19
N GLU A 398 3.36 13.72 -41.26
CA GLU A 398 2.81 12.35 -41.21
C GLU A 398 3.76 11.29 -40.61
N ASN A 399 5.07 11.52 -40.62
CA ASN A 399 6.08 10.54 -40.20
C ASN A 399 7.08 11.07 -39.18
N GLU A 400 6.95 12.32 -38.74
CA GLU A 400 7.97 12.97 -37.91
C GLU A 400 7.37 14.08 -37.05
N ILE A 401 7.94 14.22 -35.86
CA ILE A 401 7.82 15.41 -35.02
C ILE A 401 9.23 15.90 -34.66
N SER A 402 9.43 17.21 -34.75
CA SER A 402 10.69 17.87 -34.39
C SER A 402 10.43 19.11 -33.56
N VAL A 403 11.36 19.42 -32.67
CA VAL A 403 11.30 20.59 -31.80
C VAL A 403 12.65 21.29 -31.75
N GLN A 404 12.64 22.62 -31.72
CA GLN A 404 13.82 23.46 -31.65
C GLN A 404 13.58 24.62 -30.69
N SER A 405 14.48 24.83 -29.72
CA SER A 405 14.48 26.08 -28.94
C SER A 405 14.78 27.27 -29.85
N LEU A 406 14.02 28.35 -29.70
CA LEU A 406 14.20 29.59 -30.43
C LEU A 406 15.37 30.43 -29.87
N GLN A 407 15.79 30.16 -28.63
CA GLN A 407 16.90 30.82 -27.95
C GLN A 407 18.22 30.07 -28.14
N ASP A 408 18.20 28.72 -28.11
CA ASP A 408 19.39 27.89 -28.23
C ASP A 408 19.25 26.83 -29.33
N LYS A 409 19.96 27.06 -30.45
CA LYS A 409 19.93 26.15 -31.61
C LYS A 409 20.46 24.74 -31.32
N ASN A 410 21.19 24.54 -30.23
CA ASN A 410 21.67 23.21 -29.84
C ASN A 410 20.60 22.39 -29.11
N LYS A 411 19.59 23.04 -28.54
CA LYS A 411 18.47 22.37 -27.85
C LYS A 411 17.37 22.01 -28.84
N LYS A 412 17.43 20.78 -29.34
CA LYS A 412 16.47 20.23 -30.31
C LYS A 412 16.28 18.74 -30.13
N ALA A 413 15.11 18.25 -30.52
CA ALA A 413 14.83 16.83 -30.63
C ALA A 413 14.04 16.53 -31.91
N LYS A 414 14.17 15.30 -32.40
CA LYS A 414 13.49 14.82 -33.60
C LYS A 414 13.17 13.35 -33.42
N PHE A 415 11.93 12.99 -33.69
CA PHE A 415 11.44 11.63 -33.65
C PHE A 415 10.85 11.26 -35.01
N THR A 416 11.25 10.12 -35.54
CA THR A 416 10.74 9.62 -36.83
C THR A 416 10.04 8.28 -36.66
N ALA A 417 9.04 8.06 -37.51
CA ALA A 417 8.31 6.82 -37.59
C ALA A 417 9.14 5.61 -38.03
N LYS A 418 10.36 5.84 -38.53
CA LYS A 418 11.28 4.78 -38.96
C LYS A 418 12.24 4.40 -37.83
N ASP A 419 12.77 5.40 -37.13
CA ASP A 419 13.91 5.22 -36.24
C ASP A 419 13.46 5.07 -34.78
N ASN A 420 12.33 5.69 -34.40
CA ASN A 420 11.91 5.78 -32.99
C ASN A 420 10.61 5.03 -32.68
N PHE A 421 9.70 4.85 -33.65
CA PHE A 421 8.34 4.36 -33.36
C PHE A 421 8.17 2.87 -33.64
N ILE A 422 7.59 2.17 -32.67
CA ILE A 422 7.21 0.77 -32.73
C ILE A 422 5.68 0.68 -32.57
N GLY A 423 5.00 0.02 -33.52
CA GLY A 423 3.54 -0.12 -33.50
C GLY A 423 2.78 0.99 -34.27
N ASP A 424 1.66 1.46 -33.70
CA ASP A 424 0.79 2.49 -34.25
C ASP A 424 1.44 3.88 -34.19
N LYS A 425 2.02 4.25 -35.33
CA LYS A 425 2.69 5.53 -35.55
C LYS A 425 1.75 6.73 -35.47
N LYS A 426 0.49 6.57 -35.89
CA LYS A 426 -0.48 7.67 -35.88
C LYS A 426 -0.89 8.02 -34.46
N GLN A 427 -1.10 7.00 -33.63
CA GLN A 427 -1.34 7.18 -32.20
C GLN A 427 -0.17 7.92 -31.53
N LEU A 428 1.06 7.43 -31.71
CA LEU A 428 2.25 8.04 -31.10
C LEU A 428 2.44 9.50 -31.53
N LEU A 429 2.31 9.81 -32.83
CA LEU A 429 2.38 11.20 -33.31
C LEU A 429 1.27 12.07 -32.73
N SER A 430 0.04 11.55 -32.64
CA SER A 430 -1.09 12.27 -32.06
C SER A 430 -0.90 12.59 -30.58
N THR A 431 -0.26 11.70 -29.82
CA THR A 431 0.09 11.96 -28.41
C THR A 431 1.23 12.97 -28.30
N LEU A 432 2.32 12.79 -29.05
CA LEU A 432 3.48 13.70 -29.00
C LEU A 432 3.15 15.12 -29.47
N LYS A 433 2.20 15.28 -30.39
CA LYS A 433 1.69 16.58 -30.83
C LYS A 433 1.11 17.42 -29.68
N GLN A 434 0.65 16.76 -28.62
CA GLN A 434 0.12 17.40 -27.42
C GLN A 434 1.21 17.75 -26.41
N PHE A 435 2.50 17.49 -26.64
CA PHE A 435 3.53 17.79 -25.64
C PHE A 435 4.07 19.21 -25.81
N PRO A 436 4.33 19.94 -24.72
CA PRO A 436 5.08 21.18 -24.81
C PRO A 436 6.53 20.89 -25.23
N GLY A 437 7.16 21.84 -25.91
CA GLY A 437 8.41 21.62 -26.64
C GLY A 437 9.60 21.28 -25.75
N GLU A 438 9.64 21.77 -24.52
CA GLU A 438 10.66 21.36 -23.56
C GLU A 438 10.52 19.88 -23.17
N GLU A 439 9.30 19.35 -23.04
CA GLU A 439 9.08 17.94 -22.72
C GLU A 439 9.47 17.06 -23.91
N LEU A 440 9.27 17.51 -25.15
CA LEU A 440 9.78 16.83 -26.36
C LEU A 440 11.32 16.81 -26.42
N ILE A 441 11.99 17.89 -25.99
CA ILE A 441 13.46 17.91 -25.88
C ILE A 441 13.92 16.91 -24.82
N LYS A 442 13.28 16.91 -23.65
CA LYS A 442 13.61 15.99 -22.55
C LYS A 442 13.35 14.54 -22.91
N LEU A 443 12.30 14.27 -23.68
CA LEU A 443 12.06 12.96 -24.27
C LEU A 443 13.25 12.53 -25.14
N GLY A 444 13.77 13.43 -25.99
CA GLY A 444 14.87 13.11 -26.90
C GLY A 444 16.22 12.92 -26.19
N GLU A 445 16.37 13.49 -24.99
CA GLU A 445 17.55 13.31 -24.14
C GLU A 445 17.52 12.00 -23.33
N THR A 446 16.33 11.39 -23.16
CA THR A 446 16.11 10.29 -22.20
C THR A 446 15.58 9.01 -22.82
N VAL A 447 15.02 9.07 -24.03
CA VAL A 447 14.29 7.96 -24.65
C VAL A 447 14.70 7.79 -26.11
N ASP A 448 14.99 6.55 -26.48
CA ASP A 448 15.40 6.17 -27.83
C ASP A 448 14.21 5.67 -28.66
N PHE A 449 13.31 4.88 -28.03
CA PHE A 449 12.18 4.23 -28.70
C PHE A 449 10.84 4.47 -27.99
N LEU A 450 9.78 4.57 -28.78
CA LEU A 450 8.40 4.69 -28.33
C LEU A 450 7.56 3.56 -28.90
N GLU A 451 6.86 2.84 -28.04
CA GLU A 451 5.98 1.75 -28.41
C GLU A 451 4.52 2.10 -28.11
N SER A 452 3.64 1.95 -29.10
CA SER A 452 2.21 2.10 -28.88
C SER A 452 1.64 0.84 -28.20
N ILE A 453 0.81 1.03 -27.19
CA ILE A 453 0.02 -0.06 -26.59
C ILE A 453 -1.47 0.30 -26.58
N ASN A 454 -2.33 -0.72 -26.44
CA ASN A 454 -3.77 -0.54 -26.46
C ASN A 454 -4.33 -0.04 -25.13
N ASP A 455 -3.89 -0.62 -24.01
CA ASP A 455 -4.34 -0.22 -22.68
C ASP A 455 -3.36 0.80 -22.07
N PRO A 456 -3.78 2.06 -21.84
CA PRO A 456 -2.94 3.05 -21.19
C PRO A 456 -2.48 2.64 -19.79
N LEU A 457 -3.20 1.78 -19.06
CA LEU A 457 -2.79 1.32 -17.73
C LEU A 457 -1.62 0.34 -17.74
N ASP A 458 -1.29 -0.22 -18.91
CA ASP A 458 -0.13 -1.08 -19.11
C ASP A 458 1.13 -0.27 -19.48
N SER A 459 1.06 1.07 -19.48
CA SER A 459 2.20 1.95 -19.78
C SER A 459 3.41 1.65 -18.89
N TYR A 460 4.60 1.77 -19.46
CA TYR A 460 5.85 1.60 -18.72
C TYR A 460 7.07 2.20 -19.41
N TYR A 461 8.02 2.63 -18.58
CA TYR A 461 9.39 2.87 -18.98
C TYR A 461 10.26 1.61 -18.84
N ASN A 462 11.09 1.35 -19.85
CA ASN A 462 12.13 0.33 -19.82
C ASN A 462 13.52 0.96 -19.91
N GLY A 463 14.22 0.99 -18.78
CA GLY A 463 15.56 1.56 -18.67
C GLY A 463 16.64 0.83 -19.46
N SER A 464 16.50 -0.47 -19.77
CA SER A 464 17.57 -1.22 -20.46
C SER A 464 17.72 -0.88 -21.93
N CYS A 465 16.68 -0.32 -22.54
CA CYS A 465 16.68 0.13 -23.93
C CYS A 465 16.10 1.53 -24.08
N ARG A 466 16.01 2.27 -22.96
CA ARG A 466 15.51 3.65 -22.89
C ARG A 466 14.24 3.82 -23.72
N SER A 467 13.24 2.99 -23.46
CA SER A 467 11.98 3.00 -24.22
C SER A 467 10.77 3.27 -23.34
N ILE A 468 9.76 3.93 -23.91
CA ILE A 468 8.45 4.10 -23.29
C ILE A 468 7.41 3.37 -24.13
N SER A 469 6.68 2.45 -23.50
CA SER A 469 5.46 1.90 -24.05
C SER A 469 4.28 2.64 -23.44
N SER A 470 3.42 3.26 -24.26
CA SER A 470 2.27 4.01 -23.74
C SER A 470 1.05 4.02 -24.66
N GLY A 471 -0.12 4.14 -24.03
CA GLY A 471 -1.40 4.35 -24.70
C GLY A 471 -1.58 5.76 -25.26
N SER A 472 -2.81 6.13 -25.58
CA SER A 472 -3.13 7.47 -26.11
C SER A 472 -3.31 8.55 -25.03
N ASP A 473 -3.09 8.22 -23.75
CA ASP A 473 -3.28 9.14 -22.63
C ASP A 473 -1.99 9.94 -22.35
N GLU A 474 -2.09 11.28 -22.45
CA GLU A 474 -0.98 12.21 -22.25
C GLU A 474 -0.37 12.08 -20.84
N PHE A 475 -1.22 11.97 -19.81
CA PHE A 475 -0.80 11.95 -18.41
C PHE A 475 0.07 10.73 -18.11
N LEU A 476 -0.37 9.56 -18.57
CA LEU A 476 0.36 8.31 -18.37
C LEU A 476 1.66 8.27 -19.17
N PHE A 477 1.69 8.83 -20.39
CA PHE A 477 2.94 8.97 -21.11
C PHE A 477 3.93 9.86 -20.34
N LEU A 478 3.48 11.05 -19.90
CA LEU A 478 4.33 11.97 -19.14
C LEU A 478 4.77 11.37 -17.80
N HIS A 479 3.96 10.50 -17.19
CA HIS A 479 4.37 9.73 -16.02
C HIS A 479 5.60 8.86 -16.33
N GLU A 480 5.53 8.05 -17.40
CA GLU A 480 6.66 7.21 -17.81
C GLU A 480 7.89 8.03 -18.25
N LEU A 481 7.70 9.20 -18.85
CA LEU A 481 8.80 10.14 -19.12
C LEU A 481 9.47 10.61 -17.82
N GLY A 482 8.70 10.76 -16.73
CA GLY A 482 9.27 11.09 -15.43
C GLY A 482 10.19 9.98 -14.90
N HIS A 483 9.85 8.70 -15.12
CA HIS A 483 10.79 7.59 -14.86
C HIS A 483 12.03 7.70 -15.75
N ALA A 484 11.88 7.96 -17.05
CA ALA A 484 13.04 8.14 -17.93
C ALA A 484 13.98 9.28 -17.48
N ARG A 485 13.42 10.38 -16.95
CA ARG A 485 14.17 11.51 -16.40
C ARG A 485 14.83 11.21 -15.06
N ASP A 486 14.21 10.40 -14.20
CA ASP A 486 14.83 9.91 -12.96
C ASP A 486 16.13 9.16 -13.26
N TYR A 487 16.13 8.35 -14.33
CA TYR A 487 17.26 7.52 -14.74
C TYR A 487 18.19 8.15 -15.78
N ARG A 488 18.03 9.45 -16.13
CA ARG A 488 18.80 10.08 -17.23
C ARG A 488 20.31 9.87 -17.12
N ASP A 489 20.85 10.09 -15.91
CA ASP A 489 22.29 10.07 -15.64
C ASP A 489 22.77 8.70 -15.10
N VAL A 490 21.91 7.69 -15.14
CA VAL A 490 22.21 6.31 -14.74
C VAL A 490 22.77 5.55 -15.93
N ASP A 491 23.94 4.95 -15.72
CA ASP A 491 24.63 4.09 -16.68
C ASP A 491 23.99 2.68 -16.66
N ASP A 492 23.72 2.13 -17.83
CA ASP A 492 23.13 0.81 -18.05
C ASP A 492 24.18 -0.32 -18.08
N ASP A 493 25.48 -0.01 -17.99
CA ASP A 493 26.52 -1.01 -17.78
C ASP A 493 26.35 -1.70 -16.41
N LEU A 494 25.98 -2.98 -16.46
CA LEU A 494 25.79 -3.87 -15.32
C LEU A 494 26.98 -3.89 -14.34
N LYS A 495 28.20 -3.52 -14.77
CA LYS A 495 29.38 -3.46 -13.89
C LYS A 495 29.36 -2.28 -12.93
N ASN A 496 28.68 -1.19 -13.28
CA ASN A 496 28.69 0.07 -12.52
C ASN A 496 27.30 0.49 -12.04
N ILE A 497 26.27 -0.33 -12.26
CA ILE A 497 24.88 0.03 -12.01
C ILE A 497 24.61 0.51 -10.58
N GLU A 498 25.22 -0.10 -9.55
CA GLU A 498 25.04 0.36 -8.15
C GLU A 498 25.59 1.78 -7.91
N GLU A 499 26.73 2.12 -8.53
CA GLU A 499 27.33 3.46 -8.40
C GLU A 499 26.59 4.47 -9.27
N SER A 500 26.17 4.07 -10.47
CA SER A 500 25.44 4.94 -11.40
C SER A 500 24.04 5.27 -10.88
N MET A 501 23.37 4.34 -10.19
CA MET A 501 22.08 4.56 -9.54
C MET A 501 22.09 5.72 -8.52
N LYS A 502 23.24 6.06 -7.93
CA LYS A 502 23.37 7.23 -7.04
C LYS A 502 23.16 8.57 -7.76
N LYS A 503 23.21 8.57 -9.09
CA LYS A 503 22.94 9.73 -9.94
C LYS A 503 21.45 9.90 -10.28
N SER A 504 20.60 8.92 -9.94
CA SER A 504 19.15 9.04 -10.10
C SER A 504 18.58 10.14 -9.19
N LEU A 505 17.46 10.73 -9.60
CA LEU A 505 16.74 11.73 -8.79
C LEU A 505 16.16 11.11 -7.53
N THR A 506 15.77 9.83 -7.56
CA THR A 506 15.33 9.07 -6.39
C THR A 506 16.38 9.05 -5.27
N MET A 507 17.67 9.14 -5.62
CA MET A 507 18.78 9.20 -4.65
C MET A 507 19.23 10.62 -4.29
N ASP A 508 18.59 11.67 -4.86
CA ASP A 508 18.91 13.06 -4.55
C ASP A 508 18.49 13.44 -3.13
N LYS A 509 19.45 14.00 -2.37
CA LYS A 509 19.24 14.30 -0.95
C LYS A 509 18.19 15.38 -0.70
N ASP A 510 18.09 16.38 -1.58
CA ASP A 510 17.13 17.48 -1.40
C ASP A 510 15.71 17.00 -1.70
N VAL A 511 15.57 16.18 -2.75
CA VAL A 511 14.30 15.54 -3.11
C VAL A 511 13.84 14.61 -1.99
N ASN A 512 14.70 13.69 -1.56
CA ASN A 512 14.36 12.72 -0.52
C ASN A 512 13.98 13.40 0.80
N LYS A 513 14.73 14.45 1.20
CA LYS A 513 14.43 15.23 2.40
C LYS A 513 13.06 15.89 2.32
N ALA A 514 12.77 16.60 1.23
CA ALA A 514 11.47 17.26 1.05
C ALA A 514 10.32 16.25 1.10
N PHE A 515 10.48 15.12 0.41
CA PHE A 515 9.50 14.05 0.35
C PHE A 515 9.24 13.42 1.71
N GLU A 516 10.27 13.03 2.46
CA GLU A 516 10.08 12.40 3.76
C GLU A 516 9.50 13.37 4.80
N GLU A 517 9.88 14.64 4.79
CA GLU A 517 9.26 15.66 5.67
C GLU A 517 7.75 15.80 5.38
N GLU A 518 7.37 15.91 4.10
CA GLU A 518 5.97 16.04 3.68
C GLU A 518 5.17 14.75 3.92
N LYS A 519 5.78 13.58 3.73
CA LYS A 519 5.20 12.27 4.04
C LYS A 519 4.89 12.10 5.52
N GLN A 520 5.81 12.48 6.41
CA GLN A 520 5.56 12.46 7.85
C GLN A 520 4.44 13.44 8.26
N ALA A 521 4.42 14.64 7.66
CA ALA A 521 3.34 15.60 7.88
C ALA A 521 1.99 15.07 7.38
N PHE A 522 1.97 14.38 6.24
CA PHE A 522 0.79 13.75 5.68
C PHE A 522 0.28 12.62 6.58
N PHE A 523 1.15 11.70 7.03
CA PHE A 523 0.75 10.66 7.98
C PHE A 523 0.17 11.28 9.25
N LYS A 524 0.79 12.31 9.82
CA LYS A 524 0.23 12.96 11.02
C LYS A 524 -1.16 13.57 10.80
N ALA A 525 -1.42 14.10 9.62
CA ALA A 525 -2.64 14.86 9.32
C ALA A 525 -3.86 14.02 8.92
N TYR A 526 -3.65 12.77 8.48
CA TYR A 526 -4.71 11.96 7.88
C TYR A 526 -4.74 10.53 8.45
N PRO A 527 -5.92 9.92 8.65
CA PRO A 527 -6.04 8.49 8.93
C PRO A 527 -5.85 7.66 7.64
N ASP A 528 -5.78 6.35 7.81
CA ASP A 528 -5.49 5.40 6.72
C ASP A 528 -6.43 5.52 5.54
N THR A 529 -7.72 5.80 5.77
CA THR A 529 -8.71 6.03 4.71
C THR A 529 -8.23 7.01 3.62
N GLN A 530 -7.56 8.11 4.00
CA GLN A 530 -6.99 9.03 3.02
C GLN A 530 -5.57 8.64 2.59
N ARG A 531 -4.81 7.93 3.43
CA ARG A 531 -3.47 7.44 3.07
C ARG A 531 -3.51 6.39 1.96
N GLU A 532 -4.58 5.60 1.92
CA GLU A 532 -4.82 4.63 0.85
C GLU A 532 -4.88 5.30 -0.52
N HIS A 533 -5.41 6.52 -0.64
CA HIS A 533 -5.40 7.27 -1.91
C HIS A 533 -3.99 7.51 -2.46
N MET A 534 -2.99 7.45 -1.58
CA MET A 534 -1.59 7.73 -1.86
C MET A 534 -0.71 6.49 -1.62
N ASP A 535 -1.30 5.28 -1.54
CA ASP A 535 -0.58 4.02 -1.29
C ASP A 535 0.58 3.82 -2.27
N TYR A 536 0.35 4.21 -3.53
CA TYR A 536 1.31 4.14 -4.62
C TYR A 536 2.65 4.84 -4.30
N PHE A 537 2.60 5.93 -3.52
CA PHE A 537 3.78 6.73 -3.19
C PHE A 537 4.37 6.41 -1.81
N MET A 538 3.61 5.78 -0.91
CA MET A 538 3.97 5.80 0.53
C MET A 538 3.95 4.44 1.23
N ASN A 539 3.53 3.37 0.56
CA ASN A 539 3.35 2.06 1.19
C ASN A 539 4.68 1.34 1.48
N THR A 540 5.11 1.39 2.74
CA THR A 540 6.41 0.86 3.18
C THR A 540 6.59 -0.66 3.16
N LEU A 541 5.55 -1.45 2.82
CA LEU A 541 5.53 -2.89 3.11
C LEU A 541 5.57 -3.84 1.91
N ASN A 542 5.34 -3.38 0.67
CA ASN A 542 5.43 -4.22 -0.52
C ASN A 542 6.28 -3.55 -1.61
N HIS A 543 6.92 -4.37 -2.45
CA HIS A 543 7.65 -3.89 -3.62
C HIS A 543 6.75 -2.99 -4.47
N TYR A 544 7.35 -1.96 -5.09
CA TYR A 544 6.76 -0.75 -5.68
C TYR A 544 6.52 0.42 -4.70
N GLY A 545 6.45 0.18 -3.37
CA GLY A 545 6.39 1.22 -2.32
C GLY A 545 7.49 1.12 -1.25
N GLY A 546 8.49 0.26 -1.45
CA GLY A 546 9.66 0.14 -0.57
C GLY A 546 10.38 1.49 -0.34
N GLU A 547 11.39 1.51 0.53
CA GLU A 547 12.06 2.74 0.98
C GLU A 547 12.45 3.72 -0.15
N THR A 548 12.74 3.20 -1.36
CA THR A 548 13.03 3.98 -2.56
C THR A 548 11.93 3.96 -3.65
N GLY A 549 11.05 2.96 -3.69
CA GLY A 549 10.08 2.78 -4.78
C GLY A 549 9.01 3.87 -4.82
N GLY A 550 8.50 4.29 -3.65
CA GLY A 550 7.47 5.31 -3.58
C GLY A 550 7.92 6.70 -4.04
N LEU A 551 9.21 7.01 -3.91
CA LEU A 551 9.77 8.29 -4.36
C LEU A 551 9.94 8.32 -5.89
N SER A 552 10.37 7.22 -6.52
CA SER A 552 10.45 7.12 -7.98
C SER A 552 9.08 7.38 -8.63
N GLU A 553 8.02 6.79 -8.07
CA GLU A 553 6.64 7.07 -8.51
C GLU A 553 6.20 8.51 -8.26
N THR A 554 6.66 9.11 -7.16
CA THR A 554 6.38 10.52 -6.86
C THR A 554 7.07 11.44 -7.88
N ILE A 555 8.28 11.10 -8.34
CA ILE A 555 9.00 11.81 -9.40
C ILE A 555 8.22 11.72 -10.70
N ALA A 556 7.81 10.51 -11.08
CA ALA A 556 7.05 10.24 -12.30
C ALA A 556 5.71 10.99 -12.34
N GLU A 557 4.90 10.90 -11.29
CA GLU A 557 3.62 11.60 -11.22
C GLU A 557 3.80 13.13 -11.19
N SER A 558 4.85 13.62 -10.50
CA SER A 558 5.17 15.05 -10.48
C SER A 558 5.54 15.56 -11.87
N ASN A 559 6.23 14.76 -12.69
CA ASN A 559 6.53 15.10 -14.08
C ASN A 559 5.25 15.35 -14.89
N ALA A 560 4.29 14.44 -14.78
CA ALA A 560 3.00 14.56 -15.46
C ALA A 560 2.20 15.78 -14.97
N ILE A 561 2.10 15.96 -13.64
CA ILE A 561 1.44 17.11 -13.00
C ILE A 561 2.03 18.46 -13.42
N LEU A 562 3.35 18.53 -13.60
CA LEU A 562 4.04 19.75 -13.98
C LEU A 562 3.83 20.11 -15.46
N SER A 563 3.34 19.17 -16.26
CA SER A 563 3.29 19.28 -17.73
C SER A 563 1.87 19.30 -18.28
N GLU A 564 0.94 18.57 -17.64
CA GLU A 564 -0.49 18.50 -18.01
C GLU A 564 -1.40 19.05 -16.89
N GLY A 565 -2.54 19.62 -17.28
CA GLY A 565 -3.52 20.16 -16.32
C GLY A 565 -4.54 19.21 -15.74
N LYS A 566 -4.69 18.01 -16.30
CA LYS A 566 -5.61 16.97 -15.82
C LYS A 566 -4.85 15.67 -15.63
N SER A 567 -5.42 14.76 -14.85
CA SER A 567 -4.87 13.43 -14.61
C SER A 567 -5.75 12.37 -15.25
N TYR A 568 -5.21 11.16 -15.46
CA TYR A 568 -6.04 10.03 -15.87
C TYR A 568 -7.11 9.75 -14.78
N GLU A 569 -8.40 9.80 -15.14
CA GLU A 569 -9.53 9.83 -14.18
C GLU A 569 -9.48 8.72 -13.11
N PRO A 570 -9.20 7.45 -13.47
CA PRO A 570 -9.08 6.37 -12.48
C PRO A 570 -8.00 6.60 -11.42
N LEU A 571 -7.01 7.44 -11.71
CA LEU A 571 -5.85 7.74 -10.87
C LEU A 571 -5.93 9.12 -10.21
N ALA A 572 -6.77 10.02 -10.74
CA ALA A 572 -6.69 11.45 -10.48
C ALA A 572 -6.74 11.86 -9.01
N ILE A 573 -7.36 11.07 -8.13
CA ILE A 573 -7.42 11.39 -6.70
C ILE A 573 -6.02 11.34 -6.05
N ARG A 574 -5.13 10.44 -6.50
CA ARG A 574 -3.76 10.35 -5.98
C ARG A 574 -2.95 11.58 -6.38
N SER A 575 -3.08 12.02 -7.63
CA SER A 575 -2.41 13.19 -8.17
C SER A 575 -2.90 14.47 -7.48
N GLN A 576 -4.20 14.54 -7.20
CA GLN A 576 -4.82 15.62 -6.42
C GLN A 576 -4.25 15.69 -5.00
N TYR A 577 -4.16 14.56 -4.30
CA TYR A 577 -3.57 14.50 -2.96
C TYR A 577 -2.06 14.81 -2.99
N LEU A 578 -1.33 14.39 -4.03
CA LEU A 578 0.08 14.69 -4.21
C LEU A 578 0.30 16.21 -4.36
N GLN A 579 -0.43 16.87 -5.27
CA GLN A 579 -0.34 18.34 -5.47
C GLN A 579 -0.67 19.16 -4.21
N GLN A 580 -1.59 18.65 -3.38
CA GLN A 580 -1.99 19.33 -2.15
C GLN A 580 -0.99 19.15 -1.01
N ASN A 581 -0.43 17.95 -0.86
CA ASN A 581 0.29 17.57 0.35
C ASN A 581 1.81 17.46 0.17
N PHE A 582 2.31 17.37 -1.08
CA PHE A 582 3.74 17.30 -1.41
C PHE A 582 4.27 18.49 -2.25
N PRO A 583 3.84 19.74 -2.01
CA PRO A 583 4.21 20.87 -2.86
C PRO A 583 5.69 21.25 -2.84
N ARG A 584 6.42 21.07 -1.73
CA ARG A 584 7.87 21.33 -1.70
C ARG A 584 8.61 20.30 -2.52
N THR A 585 8.22 19.03 -2.44
CA THR A 585 8.78 17.97 -3.27
C THR A 585 8.60 18.31 -4.74
N ILE A 586 7.38 18.67 -5.18
CA ILE A 586 7.10 19.10 -6.56
C ILE A 586 7.96 20.31 -6.97
N ALA A 587 8.13 21.31 -6.10
CA ALA A 587 8.95 22.50 -6.39
C ALA A 587 10.44 22.15 -6.59
N VAL A 588 10.99 21.28 -5.73
CA VAL A 588 12.37 20.80 -5.87
C VAL A 588 12.52 19.98 -7.15
N LEU A 589 11.55 19.09 -7.43
CA LEU A 589 11.56 18.25 -8.62
C LEU A 589 11.52 19.05 -9.91
N GLU A 590 10.72 20.11 -10.01
CA GLU A 590 10.73 20.95 -11.21
C GLU A 590 12.14 21.50 -11.52
N THR A 591 12.88 21.91 -10.49
CA THR A 591 14.26 22.39 -10.68
C THR A 591 15.19 21.28 -11.17
N LYS A 592 15.01 20.04 -10.69
CA LYS A 592 15.89 18.91 -11.00
C LYS A 592 15.55 18.29 -12.36
N LEU A 593 14.26 18.11 -12.64
CA LEU A 593 13.72 17.63 -13.90
C LEU A 593 14.06 18.58 -15.04
N SER A 594 13.98 19.90 -14.82
CA SER A 594 14.27 20.90 -15.86
C SER A 594 15.75 20.99 -16.30
N LYS A 595 16.68 20.45 -15.52
CA LYS A 595 18.08 20.31 -15.94
C LYS A 595 18.17 19.36 -17.11
#